data_AF-A0A972H4A6-F1
#
_entry.id   AF-A0A972H4A6-F1
#
_cell.length_a   1.000
_cell.length_b   1.000
_cell.length_c   1.000
_cell.angle_alpha   90.00
_cell.angle_beta   90.00
_cell.angle_gamma   90.00
#
_symmetry.space_group_name_H-M   'P 1'
#
loop_
_entity.id
_entity.type
_entity.pdbx_description
1 polymer ?
#
loop_
_entity_poly.entity_id
_entity_poly.type
_entity_poly.pdbx_seq_one_letter_code
_entity_poly.pdbx_strand_id
1 'polypeptide(L)'
;MLLKTKIITIICLVVLVILGLSTTITIKVQQEKLMEGKLEDATMISSLIERSIASAMRAGKSNEVQSILENIGKGEEIRSLRILSKDGRILKSKNPTEIGSRSREF
;
A
#
# COMPACT_ATOMS: atom_id res chain seq x y z
N MET A 1 -17.47 55.47 10.15
CA MET A 1 -17.54 54.29 9.26
C MET A 1 -16.17 53.62 9.06
N LEU A 2 -15.04 54.37 9.06
CA LEU A 2 -13.68 53.84 8.85
C LEU A 2 -13.13 52.90 9.95
N LEU A 3 -13.52 53.09 11.21
CA LEU A 3 -12.99 52.29 12.33
C LEU A 3 -13.57 50.86 12.36
N LYS A 4 -14.84 50.72 11.98
CA LYS A 4 -15.54 49.42 11.90
C LYS A 4 -14.92 48.53 10.82
N THR A 5 -14.58 49.10 9.67
CA THR A 5 -13.93 48.38 8.56
C THR A 5 -12.54 47.88 8.94
N LYS A 6 -11.70 48.71 9.59
CA LYS A 6 -10.36 48.30 10.04
C LYS A 6 -10.40 47.11 11.00
N ILE A 7 -11.34 47.11 11.95
CA ILE A 7 -11.51 46.02 12.92
C ILE A 7 -11.93 44.72 12.22
N ILE A 8 -12.90 44.80 11.30
CA ILE A 8 -13.37 43.65 10.52
C ILE A 8 -12.25 43.08 9.63
N THR A 9 -11.42 43.92 9.01
CA THR A 9 -10.30 43.45 8.19
C THR A 9 -9.25 42.73 9.04
N ILE A 10 -8.94 43.23 10.24
CA ILE A 10 -7.97 42.58 11.13
C ILE A 10 -8.51 41.23 11.61
N ILE A 11 -9.79 41.15 12.00
CA ILE A 11 -10.40 39.89 12.44
C ILE A 11 -10.41 38.88 11.28
N CYS A 12 -10.76 39.29 10.07
CA CYS A 12 -10.73 38.44 8.89
C CYS A 12 -9.32 37.92 8.58
N LEU A 13 -8.30 38.79 8.70
CA LEU A 13 -6.90 38.41 8.51
C LEU A 13 -6.45 37.36 9.55
N VAL A 14 -6.78 37.56 10.83
CA VAL A 14 -6.42 36.65 11.91
C VAL A 14 -7.08 35.28 11.72
N VAL A 15 -8.37 35.26 11.34
CA VAL A 15 -9.09 34.01 11.06
C VAL A 15 -8.46 33.26 9.88
N LEU A 16 -8.10 33.96 8.80
CA LEU A 16 -7.43 33.35 7.65
C LEU A 16 -6.07 32.74 8.02
N VAL A 17 -5.29 33.43 8.85
CA VAL A 17 -3.99 32.96 9.31
C VAL A 17 -4.14 31.70 10.18
N ILE A 18 -5.09 31.69 11.11
CA ILE A 18 -5.35 30.52 11.98
C ILE A 18 -5.81 29.31 11.18
N LEU A 19 -6.73 29.51 10.23
CA LEU A 19 -7.21 28.44 9.35
C LEU A 19 -6.11 27.92 8.44
N GLY A 20 -5.34 28.81 7.81
CA GLY A 20 -4.21 28.43 6.94
C GLY A 20 -3.14 27.62 7.68
N LEU A 21 -2.74 28.07 8.88
CA LEU A 21 -1.79 27.33 9.72
C LEU A 21 -2.35 25.97 10.12
N SER A 22 -3.60 25.90 10.57
CA SER A 22 -4.24 24.64 10.97
C SER A 22 -4.32 23.65 9.81
N THR A 23 -4.74 24.09 8.62
CA THR A 23 -4.84 23.23 7.43
C THR A 23 -3.49 22.66 7.02
N THR A 24 -2.42 23.45 7.04
CA THR A 24 -1.09 22.96 6.65
C THR A 24 -0.52 21.91 7.62
N ILE A 25 -0.79 22.04 8.93
CA ILE A 25 -0.34 21.08 9.95
C ILE A 25 -1.18 19.80 9.88
N THR A 26 -2.50 19.92 9.74
CA THR A 26 -3.41 18.77 9.68
C THR A 26 -3.14 17.89 8.46
N ILE A 27 -2.82 18.47 7.30
CA ILE A 27 -2.51 17.69 6.09
C ILE A 27 -1.25 16.84 6.28
N LYS A 28 -0.20 17.37 6.91
CA LYS A 28 1.04 16.62 7.14
C LYS A 28 0.83 15.44 8.09
N VAL A 29 0.10 15.67 9.19
CA VAL A 29 -0.18 14.62 10.18
C VAL A 29 -1.16 13.56 9.65
N GLN A 30 -2.12 13.94 8.80
CA GLN A 30 -3.02 12.98 8.16
C GLN A 30 -2.28 12.06 7.17
N GLN A 31 -1.33 12.59 6.41
CA GLN A 31 -0.56 11.79 5.46
C GLN A 31 0.33 10.76 6.17
N GLU A 32 0.93 11.11 7.30
CA GLU A 32 1.80 10.21 8.06
C GLU A 32 1.01 9.03 8.64
N LYS A 33 -0.18 9.29 9.22
CA LYS A 33 -1.06 8.23 9.75
C LYS A 33 -1.66 7.33 8.67
N LEU A 34 -1.97 7.88 7.49
CA LEU A 34 -2.47 7.10 6.36
C LEU A 34 -1.37 6.23 5.72
N MET A 35 -0.11 6.67 5.79
CA MET A 35 1.03 5.91 5.27
C MET A 35 1.41 4.77 6.21
N GLU A 36 1.41 5.02 7.53
CA GLU A 36 1.73 4.03 8.55
C GLU A 36 0.70 2.89 8.59
N GLY A 37 -0.60 3.23 8.53
CA GLY A 37 -1.66 2.21 8.44
C GLY A 37 -1.57 1.35 7.18
N LYS A 38 -1.26 1.95 6.02
CA LYS A 38 -1.10 1.20 4.76
C LYS A 38 0.11 0.25 4.77
N LEU A 39 1.18 0.59 5.48
CA LEU A 39 2.37 -0.26 5.61
C LEU A 39 2.13 -1.45 6.56
N GLU A 40 1.42 -1.23 7.66
CA GLU A 40 1.03 -2.28 8.60
C GLU A 40 0.09 -3.29 7.94
N ASP A 41 -0.93 -2.82 7.22
CA ASP A 41 -1.86 -3.65 6.46
C ASP A 41 -1.13 -4.48 5.38
N ALA A 42 -0.22 -3.86 4.62
CA ALA A 42 0.56 -4.57 3.61
C ALA A 42 1.47 -5.65 4.21
N THR A 43 2.07 -5.38 5.37
CA THR A 43 2.91 -6.35 6.10
C THR A 43 2.08 -7.52 6.61
N MET A 44 0.91 -7.25 7.17
CA MET A 44 -0.03 -8.28 7.62
C MET A 44 -0.48 -9.17 6.46
N ILE A 45 -0.93 -8.57 5.35
CA ILE A 45 -1.36 -9.30 4.15
C ILE A 45 -0.20 -10.12 3.58
N SER A 46 1.01 -9.56 3.48
CA SER A 46 2.19 -10.29 3.00
C SER A 46 2.48 -11.51 3.88
N SER A 47 2.41 -11.36 5.20
CA SER A 47 2.65 -12.48 6.14
C SER A 47 1.59 -13.58 6.03
N LEU A 48 0.33 -13.21 5.74
CA LEU A 48 -0.75 -14.18 5.52
C LEU A 48 -0.58 -14.93 4.21
N ILE A 49 -0.18 -14.23 3.13
CA ILE A 49 0.12 -14.83 1.84
C ILE A 49 1.29 -15.82 1.99
N GLU A 50 2.37 -15.43 2.66
CA GLU A 50 3.53 -16.28 2.90
C GLU A 50 3.14 -17.54 3.70
N ARG A 51 2.38 -17.39 4.79
CA ARG A 51 1.92 -18.51 5.61
C ARG A 51 1.01 -19.46 4.84
N SER A 52 0.09 -18.92 4.03
CA SER A 52 -0.82 -19.70 3.17
C SER A 52 -0.05 -20.52 2.14
N ILE A 53 0.90 -19.89 1.44
CA ILE A 53 1.75 -20.55 0.45
C ILE A 53 2.65 -21.61 1.12
N ALA A 54 3.28 -21.27 2.25
CA ALA A 54 4.13 -22.21 2.99
C ALA A 54 3.34 -23.42 3.49
N SER A 55 2.10 -23.22 3.92
CA SER A 55 1.19 -24.30 4.30
C SER A 55 0.87 -25.22 3.10
N ALA A 56 0.48 -24.64 1.96
CA ALA A 56 0.19 -25.40 0.73
C ALA A 56 1.42 -26.16 0.19
N MET A 57 2.62 -25.57 0.28
CA MET A 57 3.86 -26.24 -0.12
C MET A 57 4.22 -27.41 0.81
N ARG A 58 4.06 -27.27 2.13
CA ARG A 58 4.27 -28.38 3.09
C ARG A 58 3.29 -29.53 2.87
N ALA A 59 2.07 -29.23 2.45
CA ALA A 59 1.06 -30.24 2.14
C ALA A 59 1.30 -30.97 0.81
N GLY A 60 2.41 -30.71 0.09
CA GLY A 60 2.71 -31.31 -1.21
C GLY A 60 1.84 -30.80 -2.37
N LYS A 61 0.97 -29.82 -2.10
CA LYS A 61 0.00 -29.25 -3.05
C LYS A 61 0.62 -28.11 -3.88
N SER A 62 1.84 -28.31 -4.38
CA SER A 62 2.55 -27.31 -5.21
C SER A 62 1.78 -26.92 -6.50
N ASN A 63 0.90 -27.81 -6.97
CA ASN A 63 -0.01 -27.53 -8.08
C ASN A 63 -1.13 -26.54 -7.71
N GLU A 64 -1.63 -26.59 -6.47
CA GLU A 64 -2.68 -25.68 -5.99
C GLU A 64 -2.14 -24.26 -5.70
N VAL A 65 -0.84 -24.14 -5.42
CA VAL A 65 -0.17 -22.85 -5.16
C VAL A 65 -0.35 -21.87 -6.34
N GLN A 66 -0.31 -22.37 -7.58
CA GLN A 66 -0.54 -21.52 -8.76
C GLN A 66 -1.96 -20.94 -8.76
N SER A 67 -2.98 -21.76 -8.51
CA SER A 67 -4.37 -21.33 -8.46
C SER A 67 -4.64 -20.37 -7.29
N ILE A 68 -3.96 -20.57 -6.15
CA ILE A 68 -4.02 -19.64 -5.02
C ILE A 68 -3.42 -18.28 -5.42
N LEU A 69 -2.26 -18.27 -6.08
CA LEU A 69 -1.63 -17.04 -6.56
C LEU A 69 -2.47 -16.29 -7.59
N GLU A 70 -3.10 -17.00 -8.52
CA GLU A 70 -4.00 -16.42 -9.52
C GLU A 70 -5.25 -15.83 -8.88
N ASN A 71 -5.86 -16.52 -7.90
CA ASN A 71 -7.04 -16.03 -7.21
C ASN A 71 -6.75 -14.84 -6.30
N ILE A 72 -5.67 -14.87 -5.52
CA ILE A 72 -5.19 -13.71 -4.74
C ILE A 72 -4.85 -12.56 -5.69
N GLY A 73 -4.23 -12.89 -6.82
CA GLY A 73 -3.87 -11.94 -7.85
C GLY A 73 -5.04 -11.28 -8.57
N LYS A 74 -6.26 -11.80 -8.53
CA LYS A 74 -7.40 -11.13 -9.19
C LYS A 74 -7.76 -9.79 -8.56
N GLY A 75 -7.38 -9.54 -7.29
CA GLY A 75 -7.57 -8.24 -6.66
C GLY A 75 -6.70 -7.15 -7.30
N GLU A 76 -7.30 -5.98 -7.60
CA GLU A 76 -6.59 -4.82 -8.14
C GLU A 76 -5.55 -4.22 -7.17
N GLU A 77 -5.65 -4.55 -5.88
CA GLU A 77 -4.73 -4.09 -4.83
C GLU A 77 -3.34 -4.74 -4.93
N ILE A 78 -3.21 -5.88 -5.63
CA ILE A 78 -1.96 -6.61 -5.77
C ILE A 78 -1.39 -6.41 -7.17
N ARG A 79 -0.41 -5.51 -7.25
CA ARG A 79 0.28 -5.16 -8.51
C ARG A 79 1.11 -6.32 -9.08
N SER A 80 1.78 -7.08 -8.23
CA SER A 80 2.59 -8.24 -8.62
C SER A 80 2.71 -9.24 -7.48
N LEU A 81 2.58 -10.53 -7.79
CA LEU A 81 2.76 -11.62 -6.84
C LEU A 81 3.52 -12.77 -7.53
N ARG A 82 4.70 -13.09 -7.02
CA ARG A 82 5.64 -14.05 -7.63
C ARG A 82 6.34 -14.86 -6.54
N ILE A 83 6.54 -16.15 -6.79
CA ILE A 83 7.41 -17.02 -5.99
C ILE A 83 8.71 -17.19 -6.74
N LEU A 84 9.82 -16.85 -6.09
CA LEU A 84 11.16 -16.90 -6.66
C LEU A 84 11.92 -18.10 -6.10
N SER A 85 12.68 -18.77 -6.96
CA SER A 85 13.69 -19.74 -6.55
C SER A 85 14.89 -19.01 -5.93
N LYS A 86 15.74 -19.75 -5.22
CA LYS A 86 17.02 -19.23 -4.68
C LYS A 86 17.90 -18.59 -5.77
N ASP A 87 17.76 -19.03 -7.02
CA ASP A 87 18.51 -18.52 -8.18
C ASP A 87 17.84 -17.32 -8.89
N GLY A 88 16.75 -16.77 -8.33
CA GLY A 88 16.04 -15.62 -8.91
C GLY A 88 15.10 -15.94 -10.08
N ARG A 89 14.83 -17.23 -10.34
CA ARG A 89 13.83 -17.67 -11.34
C ARG A 89 12.43 -17.60 -10.77
N ILE A 90 11.47 -17.18 -11.59
CA ILE A 90 10.04 -17.19 -11.24
C ILE A 90 9.52 -18.62 -11.34
N LEU A 91 9.19 -19.22 -10.19
CA LEU A 91 8.64 -20.57 -10.10
C LEU A 91 7.11 -20.57 -10.29
N LYS A 92 6.44 -19.56 -9.73
CA LYS A 92 4.98 -19.35 -9.79
C LYS A 92 4.71 -17.85 -9.82
N SER A 93 3.66 -17.42 -10.51
CA SER A 93 3.26 -16.01 -10.59
C SER A 93 1.76 -15.89 -10.76
N LYS A 94 1.18 -14.78 -10.28
CA LYS A 94 -0.18 -14.33 -10.66
C LYS A 94 -0.36 -14.31 -12.17
N ASN A 95 0.71 -14.00 -12.90
CA ASN A 95 0.70 -14.01 -14.36
C ASN A 95 1.46 -15.24 -14.88
N PRO A 96 0.76 -16.26 -15.42
CA PRO A 96 1.40 -17.50 -15.86
C PRO A 96 2.43 -17.29 -16.97
N THR A 97 2.35 -16.19 -17.73
CA THR A 97 3.33 -15.86 -18.79
C THR A 97 4.71 -15.49 -18.25
N GLU A 98 4.82 -15.14 -16.97
CA GLU A 98 6.10 -14.78 -16.33
C GLU A 98 6.84 -16.01 -15.76
N ILE A 99 6.17 -17.16 -15.68
CA ILE A 99 6.75 -18.38 -15.10
C ILE A 99 7.93 -18.86 -15.96
N GLY A 100 9.05 -19.18 -15.32
CA GLY A 100 10.29 -19.57 -15.98
C GLY A 100 11.20 -18.41 -16.40
N SER A 101 10.70 -17.17 -16.36
CA SER A 101 11.53 -15.98 -16.58
C SER A 101 12.38 -15.65 -15.35
N ARG A 102 13.50 -14.94 -15.57
CA ARG A 102 14.30 -14.38 -14.48
C ARG A 102 13.63 -13.09 -14.00
N SER A 103 13.48 -12.93 -12.68
CA SER A 103 12.97 -11.67 -12.13
C SER A 103 13.94 -10.53 -12.44
N ARG A 104 13.43 -9.36 -12.81
CA ARG A 104 14.24 -8.15 -13.01
C ARG A 104 14.76 -7.55 -11.69
N GLU A 105 14.22 -8.01 -10.56
CA GLU A 105 14.54 -7.52 -9.21
C GLU A 105 15.65 -8.35 -8.52
N PHE A 106 16.28 -9.28 -9.24
CA PHE A 106 17.33 -10.19 -8.76
C PHE A 106 18.68 -9.93 -9.45
#